data_AF-A0A938QVB6-F1
#
_entry.id   AF-A0A938QVB6-F1
#
_cell.length_a   1.000
_cell.length_b   1.000
_cell.length_c   1.000
_cell.angle_alpha   90.00
_cell.angle_beta   90.00
_cell.angle_gamma   90.00
#
_symmetry.space_group_name_H-M   'P 1'
#
loop_
_entity.id
_entity.type
_entity.pdbx_description
1 polymer ?
#
loop_
_entity_poly.entity_id
_entity_poly.type
_entity_poly.pdbx_seq_one_letter_code
_entity_poly.pdbx_strand_id
1 'polypeptide(L)'
;MTLATDPQHCGACNNACGATSQCNAGACEVCPLNFLGKVDYPVGSLPRSVTTGDFNGDGKVDLAVANINADTVSVLLGNGNGTFQTKVDYPVGANP
;
A
#
# COMPACT_ATOMS: atom_id res chain seq x y z
N MET A 1 -11.91 -10.72 42.35
CA MET A 1 -11.30 -11.24 41.12
C MET A 1 -10.89 -10.02 40.31
N THR A 2 -9.63 -9.64 40.48
CA THR A 2 -8.95 -8.54 39.79
C THR A 2 -8.95 -8.84 38.29
N LEU A 3 -9.79 -8.13 37.53
CA LEU A 3 -9.55 -8.01 36.09
C LEU A 3 -8.42 -6.99 35.94
N ALA A 4 -7.23 -7.56 35.81
CA ALA A 4 -6.03 -6.87 35.43
C ALA A 4 -6.27 -6.01 34.19
N THR A 5 -5.52 -4.92 34.13
CA THR A 5 -4.96 -4.34 32.90
C THR A 5 -4.99 -5.32 31.72
N ASP A 6 -6.04 -5.29 30.90
CA ASP A 6 -6.03 -5.96 29.60
C ASP A 6 -5.94 -4.91 28.48
N PRO A 7 -4.73 -4.63 27.97
CA PRO A 7 -4.51 -3.80 26.80
C PRO A 7 -5.04 -4.42 25.48
N GLN A 8 -5.59 -5.63 25.49
CA GLN A 8 -5.86 -6.41 24.26
C GLN A 8 -7.24 -6.18 23.62
N HIS A 9 -8.07 -5.27 24.12
CA HIS A 9 -9.42 -5.03 23.58
C HIS A 9 -9.59 -3.72 22.79
N CYS A 10 -8.57 -3.27 22.05
CA CYS A 10 -8.73 -2.27 20.98
C CYS A 10 -9.42 -2.88 19.74
N GLY A 11 -10.70 -3.20 19.83
CA GLY A 11 -11.55 -3.51 18.66
C GLY A 11 -12.37 -2.28 18.28
N ALA A 12 -12.35 -1.70 17.09
CA ALA A 12 -11.89 -2.19 15.80
C ALA A 12 -11.28 -1.04 14.97
N CYS A 13 -9.97 -1.09 14.78
CA CYS A 13 -9.28 -0.51 13.63
C CYS A 13 -8.60 -1.69 12.94
N ASN A 14 -9.30 -2.40 12.07
CA ASN A 14 -8.87 -3.59 11.33
C ASN A 14 -7.33 -3.70 11.10
N ASN A 15 -6.42 -4.26 11.90
CA ASN A 15 -6.28 -4.65 13.30
C ASN A 15 -4.77 -4.45 13.59
N ALA A 16 -4.34 -3.20 13.77
CA ALA A 16 -3.06 -2.84 14.41
C ALA A 16 -2.98 -1.31 14.52
N CYS A 17 -3.29 -0.77 15.69
CA CYS A 17 -2.59 0.43 16.12
C CYS A 17 -1.09 -0.02 16.15
N GLY A 18 -0.29 0.47 15.19
CA GLY A 18 1.07 -0.04 14.93
C GLY A 18 1.99 0.07 16.16
N ALA A 19 3.15 -0.58 16.15
CA ALA A 19 4.06 -0.65 17.33
C ALA A 19 4.52 0.72 17.91
N THR A 20 4.10 1.84 17.32
CA THR A 20 4.38 3.22 17.70
C THR A 20 3.16 4.05 18.13
N SER A 21 1.93 3.49 18.15
CA SER A 21 0.73 4.22 18.58
C SER A 21 0.45 4.07 20.07
N GLN A 22 0.20 5.18 20.77
CA GLN A 22 -0.28 5.20 22.15
C GLN A 22 -1.81 5.40 22.15
N CYS A 23 -2.52 4.69 23.03
CA CYS A 23 -3.94 4.88 23.28
C CYS A 23 -4.13 5.88 24.42
N ASN A 24 -4.93 6.93 24.22
CA ASN A 24 -5.40 7.76 25.33
C ASN A 24 -6.92 7.98 25.23
N ALA A 25 -7.61 7.90 26.37
CA ALA A 25 -9.05 8.14 26.51
C ALA A 25 -10.02 7.27 25.66
N GLY A 26 -9.60 6.09 25.21
CA GLY A 26 -10.52 5.12 24.57
C GLY A 26 -10.78 5.35 23.07
N ALA A 27 -9.96 6.16 22.40
CA ALA A 27 -9.92 6.25 20.95
C ALA A 27 -8.48 6.05 20.43
N CYS A 28 -8.30 5.33 19.30
CA CYS A 28 -7.04 5.39 18.55
C CYS A 28 -6.97 6.80 17.92
N GLU A 29 -6.47 7.77 18.66
CA GLU A 29 -6.22 9.11 18.13
C GLU A 29 -4.97 9.06 17.24
N VAL A 30 -5.23 8.99 15.94
CA VAL A 30 -4.36 9.36 14.81
C VAL A 30 -2.90 8.91 14.93
N CYS A 31 -2.52 7.83 14.23
CA CYS A 31 -1.14 7.71 13.75
C CYS A 31 -0.85 9.01 13.00
N PRO A 32 0.05 9.89 13.46
CA PRO A 32 0.35 11.12 12.73
C PRO A 32 0.66 10.68 11.30
N LEU A 33 -0.04 11.28 10.33
CA LEU A 33 0.15 11.02 8.90
C LEU A 33 1.57 11.46 8.52
N ASN A 34 2.56 10.70 8.94
CA ASN A 34 3.92 10.83 8.49
C ASN A 34 3.98 10.10 7.18
N PHE A 35 4.33 10.83 6.13
CA PHE A 35 4.75 10.19 4.90
C PHE A 35 5.93 9.29 5.26
N LEU A 36 5.79 7.98 5.01
CA LEU A 36 6.90 7.06 5.12
C LEU A 36 8.06 7.59 4.27
N GLY A 37 9.29 7.21 4.63
CA GLY A 37 10.44 7.50 3.79
C GLY A 37 10.17 7.04 2.36
N LYS A 38 10.62 7.82 1.37
CA LYS A 38 10.41 7.46 -0.03
C LYS A 38 10.90 6.04 -0.30
N VAL A 39 10.12 5.29 -1.06
CA VAL A 39 10.51 3.99 -1.61
C VAL A 39 10.42 4.10 -3.11
N ASP A 40 11.49 3.75 -3.80
CA ASP A 40 11.55 3.80 -5.26
C ASP A 40 11.10 2.46 -5.83
N TYR A 41 10.12 2.49 -6.73
CA TYR A 41 9.62 1.34 -7.47
C TYR A 41 9.96 1.51 -8.95
N PRO A 42 11.03 0.85 -9.44
CA PRO A 42 11.44 0.98 -10.84
C PRO A 42 10.34 0.52 -11.80
N VAL A 43 10.04 1.32 -12.83
CA VAL A 43 9.07 1.08 -13.91
C VAL A 43 9.73 1.17 -15.29
N GLY A 44 8.96 1.05 -16.36
CA GLY A 44 9.44 1.30 -17.71
C GLY A 44 9.86 2.76 -17.95
N SER A 45 10.40 3.04 -19.13
CA SER A 45 10.93 4.37 -19.47
C SER A 45 9.80 5.37 -19.81
N LEU A 46 10.00 6.63 -19.39
CA LEU A 46 9.03 7.72 -19.51
C LEU A 46 7.62 7.33 -18.98
N PRO A 47 7.47 7.01 -17.68
CA PRO A 47 6.15 6.78 -17.10
C PRO A 47 5.28 8.03 -17.23
N ARG A 48 4.06 7.88 -17.75
CA ARG A 48 3.14 9.01 -18.04
C ARG A 48 1.90 9.01 -17.17
N SER A 49 1.42 7.84 -16.76
CA SER A 49 0.20 7.69 -15.96
C SER A 49 0.34 6.55 -14.97
N VAL A 50 -0.36 6.68 -13.84
CA VAL A 50 -0.41 5.68 -12.77
C VAL A 50 -1.85 5.49 -12.32
N THR A 51 -2.22 4.25 -12.01
CA THR A 51 -3.52 3.91 -11.42
C THR A 51 -3.36 2.76 -10.42
N THR A 52 -4.36 2.61 -9.56
CA THR A 52 -4.42 1.56 -8.54
C THR A 52 -5.72 0.77 -8.64
N GLY A 53 -5.66 -0.49 -8.24
CA GLY A 53 -6.80 -1.41 -8.27
C GLY A 53 -6.37 -2.79 -7.79
N ASP A 54 -7.31 -3.71 -7.63
CA ASP A 54 -7.00 -5.13 -7.42
C ASP A 54 -7.02 -5.82 -8.78
N PHE A 55 -5.86 -6.05 -9.37
CA PHE A 55 -5.71 -6.60 -10.72
C PHE A 55 -5.56 -8.11 -10.73
N ASN A 56 -5.24 -8.73 -9.59
CA ASN A 56 -5.06 -10.18 -9.46
C ASN A 56 -6.17 -10.88 -8.64
N GLY A 57 -7.09 -10.13 -8.04
CA GLY A 57 -8.23 -10.63 -7.26
C GLY A 57 -7.88 -11.10 -5.85
N ASP A 58 -6.77 -10.64 -5.27
CA ASP A 58 -6.32 -11.07 -3.95
C ASP A 58 -6.78 -10.14 -2.80
N GLY A 59 -7.53 -9.09 -3.12
CA GLY A 59 -8.06 -8.12 -2.18
C GLY A 59 -7.04 -7.09 -1.70
N LYS A 60 -5.84 -7.03 -2.28
CA LYS A 60 -4.83 -6.01 -2.00
C LYS A 60 -4.77 -5.01 -3.14
N VAL A 61 -4.39 -3.78 -2.81
CA VAL A 61 -4.23 -2.72 -3.82
C VAL A 61 -2.93 -2.94 -4.58
N ASP A 62 -3.03 -3.12 -5.88
CA ASP A 62 -1.94 -3.17 -6.85
C ASP A 62 -1.73 -1.79 -7.52
N LEU A 63 -0.62 -1.68 -8.26
CA LEU A 63 -0.23 -0.49 -9.01
C LEU A 63 -0.03 -0.83 -10.49
N ALA A 64 -0.57 -0.01 -11.39
CA ALA A 64 -0.29 -0.08 -12.82
C ALA A 64 0.25 1.26 -13.33
N VAL A 65 1.31 1.20 -14.14
CA VAL A 65 2.02 2.38 -14.66
C VAL A 65 2.17 2.27 -16.17
N ALA A 66 1.67 3.27 -16.91
CA ALA A 66 1.83 3.34 -18.36
C ALA A 66 3.17 4.01 -18.72
N ASN A 67 4.01 3.30 -19.48
CA ASN A 67 5.36 3.72 -19.83
C ASN A 67 5.42 4.06 -21.33
N ILE A 68 5.36 5.36 -21.67
CA ILE A 68 5.13 5.80 -23.04
C ILE A 68 6.25 5.40 -24.01
N ASN A 69 7.51 5.41 -23.56
CA ASN A 69 8.67 5.10 -24.40
C ASN A 69 9.04 3.62 -24.38
N ALA A 70 8.57 2.88 -23.38
CA ALA A 70 8.79 1.45 -23.29
C ALA A 70 7.68 0.64 -23.96
N ASP A 71 6.61 1.29 -24.49
CA ASP A 71 5.45 0.64 -25.09
C ASP A 71 4.83 -0.47 -24.20
N THR A 72 4.90 -0.24 -22.88
CA THR A 72 4.52 -1.22 -21.85
C THR A 72 3.66 -0.59 -20.76
N VAL A 73 2.85 -1.43 -20.12
CA VAL A 73 2.31 -1.17 -18.79
C VAL A 73 3.08 -2.02 -17.78
N SER A 74 3.67 -1.38 -16.77
CA SER A 74 4.24 -2.08 -15.61
C SER A 74 3.15 -2.32 -14.57
N VAL A 75 2.96 -3.56 -14.15
CA VAL A 75 2.06 -3.93 -13.03
C VAL A 75 2.89 -4.36 -11.84
N LEU A 76 2.65 -3.78 -10.68
CA LEU A 76 3.30 -4.12 -9.41
C LEU A 76 2.22 -4.58 -8.43
N LEU A 77 2.32 -5.83 -7.99
CA LEU A 77 1.34 -6.41 -7.07
C LEU A 77 1.52 -5.89 -5.64
N GLY A 78 0.40 -5.65 -4.95
CA GLY A 78 0.37 -5.18 -3.58
C GLY A 78 0.73 -6.25 -2.56
N ASN A 79 1.46 -5.87 -1.53
CA ASN A 79 1.69 -6.72 -0.35
C ASN A 79 0.62 -6.52 0.74
N GLY A 80 -0.31 -5.57 0.57
CA GLY A 80 -1.40 -5.29 1.52
C GLY A 80 -1.01 -4.37 2.68
N ASN A 81 0.25 -3.92 2.73
CA ASN A 81 0.79 -3.03 3.77
C ASN A 81 1.29 -1.69 3.20
N GLY A 82 0.84 -1.32 2.00
CA GLY A 82 1.29 -0.12 1.28
C GLY A 82 2.63 -0.27 0.54
N THR A 83 3.18 -1.48 0.48
CA THR A 83 4.36 -1.79 -0.36
C THR A 83 3.98 -2.64 -1.56
N PHE A 84 4.83 -2.61 -2.61
CA PHE A 84 4.61 -3.32 -3.86
C PHE A 84 5.75 -4.30 -4.17
N GLN A 85 5.44 -5.33 -4.94
CA GLN A 85 6.41 -6.29 -5.47
C GLN A 85 7.17 -5.71 -6.67
N THR A 86 8.15 -6.44 -7.18
CA THR A 86 8.81 -6.12 -8.45
C THR A 86 7.79 -6.10 -9.58
N LYS A 87 7.93 -5.14 -10.50
CA LYS A 87 7.06 -5.03 -11.66
C LYS A 87 7.12 -6.26 -12.58
N VAL A 88 6.01 -6.51 -13.24
CA VAL A 88 5.94 -7.27 -14.49
C VAL A 88 5.53 -6.29 -15.59
N ASP A 89 6.25 -6.31 -16.72
CA ASP A 89 5.93 -5.47 -17.87
C ASP A 89 5.07 -6.22 -18.88
N TYR A 90 4.00 -5.57 -19.33
CA TYR A 90 3.11 -6.05 -20.37
C TYR A 90 3.24 -5.14 -21.59
N PRO A 91 3.68 -5.64 -22.75
CA PRO A 91 3.67 -4.88 -23.99
C PRO A 91 2.24 -4.54 -24.39
N VAL A 92 1.96 -3.27 -24.68
CA VAL A 92 0.61 -2.78 -25.03
C VAL A 92 0.57 -1.98 -26.34
N GLY A 93 1.71 -1.87 -27.02
CA GLY A 93 1.85 -1.09 -28.25
C GLY A 93 2.27 0.35 -27.96
N ALA A 94 2.28 1.16 -29.02
CA ALA A 94 2.92 2.47 -28.99
C ALA A 94 2.17 3.50 -28.15
N ASN A 95 2.90 4.22 -27.30
CA ASN A 95 2.42 5.38 -26.53
C ASN A 95 1.17 5.16 -25.64
N PRO A 96 1.18 4.17 -24.72
CA PRO A 96 0.09 3.94 -23.78
C PRO A 96 -0.17 5.10 -22.81
#